data_AF-A0A7X7B5K7-F1
#
_entry.id   AF-A0A7X7B5K7-F1
#
_cell.length_a   1.000
_cell.length_b   1.000
_cell.length_c   1.000
_cell.angle_alpha   90.00
_cell.angle_beta   90.00
_cell.angle_gamma   90.00
#
_symmetry.space_group_name_H-M   'P 1'
#
loop_
_entity.id
_entity.type
_entity.pdbx_description
1 polymer ?
#
loop_
_entity_poly.entity_id
_entity_poly.type
_entity_poly.pdbx_seq_one_letter_code
_entity_poly.pdbx_strand_id
1 'polypeptide(L)'
;MIYLNKDKIKSIVLALLILASIVQVGILWVYQNHGLPSFNFLSAFFERNNASVTDIVKKAREEVFLPGRIVVSNGNGSYWIIGENEGEFLKLWNEAGENLKRILTSGSSAQSLDVSTWDNLLVKKGFLFELKAGIQASIIRWFLNITGTAADHPENIKKILVLPDEDINKNNTFYILGEKSLYKYVMPFRKEDMSQEEYNRIIRRLEENKSLVQYSIIKRIDPDRKFPFQISPDILCVVTGPKYQEIPAVTYSFG
;
A
#
# COMPACT_ATOMS: atom_id res chain seq x y z
N MET A 1 58.28 15.13 12.75
CA MET A 1 57.66 16.08 11.81
C MET A 1 57.36 15.32 10.52
N ILE A 2 56.12 14.82 10.35
CA ILE A 2 55.78 13.92 9.23
C ILE A 2 55.37 14.78 8.03
N TYR A 3 56.24 14.86 7.03
CA TYR A 3 55.92 15.46 5.73
C TYR A 3 54.94 14.52 4.99
N LEU A 4 53.64 14.74 5.17
CA LEU A 4 52.65 14.09 4.30
C LEU A 4 52.66 14.77 2.93
N ASN A 5 52.96 13.99 1.89
CA ASN A 5 52.90 14.42 0.50
C ASN A 5 51.51 15.02 0.19
N LYS A 6 51.49 16.27 -0.29
CA LYS A 6 50.26 17.01 -0.62
C LYS A 6 49.30 16.20 -1.51
N ASP A 7 49.82 15.33 -2.36
CA ASP A 7 49.02 14.50 -3.26
C ASP A 7 48.32 13.33 -2.56
N LYS A 8 48.93 12.77 -1.50
CA LYS A 8 48.26 11.76 -0.66
C LYS A 8 47.13 12.37 0.16
N ILE A 9 47.32 13.60 0.67
CA ILE A 9 46.28 14.33 1.39
C ILE A 9 45.09 14.64 0.46
N LYS A 10 45.35 15.10 -0.78
CA LYS A 10 44.30 15.33 -1.78
C LYS A 10 43.50 14.07 -2.07
N SER A 11 44.16 12.91 -2.24
CA SER A 11 43.45 11.63 -2.44
C SER A 11 42.62 11.22 -1.24
N ILE A 12 43.14 11.37 -0.02
CA ILE A 12 42.40 11.03 1.21
C ILE A 12 41.18 11.94 1.38
N VAL A 13 41.33 13.24 1.12
CA VAL A 13 40.22 14.20 1.17
C VAL A 13 39.18 13.88 0.11
N LEU A 14 39.59 13.52 -1.11
CA LEU A 14 38.68 13.12 -2.18
C LEU A 14 37.92 11.82 -1.82
N ALA A 15 38.60 10.83 -1.26
CA ALA A 15 37.98 9.59 -0.80
C ALA A 15 36.98 9.84 0.34
N LEU A 16 37.31 10.73 1.27
CA LEU A 16 36.39 11.17 2.33
C LEU A 16 35.18 11.93 1.78
N LEU A 17 35.37 12.78 0.77
CA LEU A 17 34.26 13.48 0.11
C LEU A 17 33.32 12.52 -0.64
N ILE A 18 33.87 11.48 -1.27
CA ILE A 18 33.08 10.42 -1.91
C ILE A 18 32.32 9.60 -0.87
N LEU A 19 32.96 9.23 0.24
CA LEU A 19 32.29 8.55 1.35
C LEU A 19 31.18 9.42 1.97
N ALA A 20 31.46 10.70 2.18
CA ALA A 20 30.50 11.66 2.72
C ALA A 20 29.30 11.86 1.78
N SER A 21 29.51 11.90 0.47
CA SER A 21 28.40 12.03 -0.49
C SER A 21 27.50 10.80 -0.48
N ILE A 22 28.07 9.59 -0.35
CA ILE A 22 27.30 8.34 -0.21
C ILE A 22 26.49 8.36 1.09
N VAL A 23 27.09 8.79 2.21
CA VAL A 23 26.39 8.92 3.49
C VAL A 23 25.28 9.96 3.44
N GLN A 24 25.51 11.11 2.80
CA GLN A 24 24.50 12.16 2.62
C GLN A 24 23.30 11.68 1.80
N VAL A 25 23.52 10.94 0.72
CA VAL A 25 22.45 10.32 -0.07
C VAL A 25 21.71 9.26 0.76
N GLY A 26 22.44 8.46 1.54
CA GLY A 26 21.85 7.48 2.47
C GLY A 26 20.94 8.12 3.53
N ILE A 27 21.37 9.23 4.13
CA ILE A 27 20.57 9.97 5.13
C ILE A 27 19.31 10.57 4.49
N LEU A 28 19.40 11.11 3.26
CA LEU A 28 18.24 11.62 2.51
C LEU A 28 17.20 10.53 2.22
N TRP A 29 17.65 9.31 1.89
CA TRP A 29 16.76 8.16 1.68
C TRP A 29 16.12 7.65 2.96
N VAL A 30 16.83 7.68 4.09
CA VAL A 30 16.28 7.34 5.41
C VAL A 30 15.25 8.38 5.85
N TYR A 31 15.49 9.67 5.60
CA TYR A 31 14.57 10.74 5.99
C TYR A 31 13.28 10.75 5.16
N GLN A 32 13.36 10.43 3.86
CA GLN A 32 12.21 10.44 2.96
C GLN A 32 11.39 9.14 2.98
N ASN A 33 11.94 8.00 3.41
CA ASN A 33 11.25 6.70 3.37
C ASN A 33 11.01 6.07 4.74
N HIS A 34 10.17 6.69 5.57
CA HIS A 34 9.65 6.04 6.79
C HIS A 34 8.65 4.88 6.51
N GLY A 35 8.71 4.23 5.33
CA GLY A 35 7.79 3.17 4.93
C GLY A 35 8.29 2.17 3.89
N LEU A 36 9.57 2.23 3.48
CA LEU A 36 10.17 1.16 2.65
C LEU A 36 11.03 0.23 3.54
N PRO A 37 11.03 -1.09 3.30
CA PRO A 37 11.94 -2.02 3.98
C PRO A 37 13.38 -1.71 3.55
N SER A 38 14.05 -0.87 4.33
CA SER A 38 15.26 -0.13 3.94
C SER A 38 16.57 -0.94 3.94
N PHE A 39 16.54 -2.27 3.93
CA PHE A 39 17.78 -3.06 3.96
C PHE A 39 17.87 -4.25 2.97
N ASN A 40 16.76 -4.77 2.43
CA ASN A 40 16.81 -5.95 1.53
C ASN A 40 17.11 -5.60 0.05
N PHE A 41 16.81 -4.37 -0.39
CA PHE A 41 17.04 -3.99 -1.78
C PHE A 41 18.52 -3.76 -2.11
N LEU A 42 19.27 -3.15 -1.19
CA LEU A 42 20.72 -2.94 -1.34
C LEU A 42 21.51 -4.23 -1.11
N SER A 43 21.09 -5.11 -0.20
CA SER A 43 21.73 -6.42 -0.03
C SER A 43 21.57 -7.27 -1.29
N ALA A 44 20.40 -7.28 -1.92
CA ALA A 44 20.19 -7.95 -3.21
C ALA A 44 21.07 -7.37 -4.35
N PHE A 45 21.37 -6.07 -4.30
CA PHE A 45 22.27 -5.42 -5.27
C PHE A 45 23.77 -5.68 -4.97
N PHE A 46 24.13 -5.94 -3.70
CA PHE A 46 25.47 -6.30 -3.26
C PHE A 46 25.76 -7.82 -3.30
N GLU A 47 24.73 -8.68 -3.29
CA GLU A 47 24.79 -10.13 -3.55
C GLU A 47 25.01 -10.46 -5.05
N ARG A 48 25.58 -9.52 -5.80
CA ARG A 48 25.83 -9.55 -7.25
C ARG A 48 26.78 -10.66 -7.71
N ASN A 49 27.30 -11.49 -6.82
CA ASN A 49 28.19 -12.56 -7.22
C ASN A 49 27.48 -13.80 -7.79
N ASN A 50 26.15 -13.99 -7.66
CA ASN A 50 25.48 -15.17 -8.23
C ASN A 50 23.98 -15.02 -8.62
N ALA A 51 23.29 -13.92 -8.32
CA ALA A 51 21.86 -13.79 -8.63
C ALA A 51 21.61 -13.19 -10.03
N SER A 52 20.75 -13.81 -10.83
CA SER A 52 20.34 -13.23 -12.12
C SER A 52 19.45 -12.01 -11.87
N VAL A 53 19.51 -11.00 -12.75
CA VAL A 53 18.64 -9.81 -12.68
C VAL A 53 17.15 -10.21 -12.63
N THR A 54 16.79 -11.31 -13.28
CA THR A 54 15.46 -11.90 -13.28
C THR A 54 15.00 -12.35 -11.89
N ASP A 55 15.90 -12.92 -11.09
CA ASP A 55 15.59 -13.38 -9.72
C ASP A 55 15.38 -12.21 -8.76
N ILE A 56 16.12 -11.11 -8.96
CA ILE A 56 15.96 -9.87 -8.17
C ILE A 56 14.61 -9.21 -8.48
N VAL A 57 14.23 -9.14 -9.76
CA VAL A 57 12.93 -8.59 -10.18
C VAL A 57 11.78 -9.45 -9.63
N LYS A 58 11.94 -10.77 -9.68
CA LYS A 58 10.94 -11.71 -9.15
C LYS A 58 10.76 -11.55 -7.64
N LYS A 59 11.86 -11.57 -6.86
CA LYS A 59 11.82 -11.34 -5.41
C LYS A 59 11.26 -9.97 -5.05
N ALA A 60 11.63 -8.91 -5.77
CA ALA A 60 11.10 -7.58 -5.51
C ALA A 60 9.58 -7.52 -5.74
N ARG A 61 9.06 -8.19 -6.78
CA ARG A 61 7.61 -8.28 -7.02
C ARG A 61 6.90 -9.10 -5.92
N GLU A 62 7.53 -10.19 -5.47
CA GLU A 62 6.95 -11.12 -4.50
C GLU A 62 7.01 -10.59 -3.05
N GLU A 63 8.01 -9.78 -2.68
CA GLU A 63 8.20 -9.30 -1.30
C GLU A 63 7.86 -7.81 -1.11
N VAL A 64 8.07 -6.98 -2.14
CA VAL A 64 7.96 -5.51 -2.01
C VAL A 64 6.66 -4.97 -2.59
N PHE A 65 6.14 -5.59 -3.65
CA PHE A 65 4.90 -5.16 -4.31
C PHE A 65 3.66 -5.91 -3.79
N LEU A 66 3.55 -6.01 -2.46
CA LEU A 66 2.35 -6.49 -1.76
C LEU A 66 1.74 -5.37 -0.93
N PRO A 67 0.40 -5.28 -0.84
CA PRO A 67 -0.24 -4.35 0.07
C PRO A 67 0.13 -4.70 1.51
N GLY A 68 0.27 -3.69 2.38
CA GLY A 68 0.47 -3.93 3.81
C GLY A 68 -0.74 -4.56 4.48
N ARG A 69 -1.94 -4.33 3.94
CA ARG A 69 -3.17 -4.99 4.33
C ARG A 69 -4.26 -4.85 3.28
N ILE A 70 -5.21 -5.77 3.30
CA ILE A 70 -6.47 -5.68 2.56
C ILE A 70 -7.59 -5.55 3.58
N VAL A 71 -8.37 -4.48 3.49
CA VAL A 71 -9.52 -4.22 4.36
C VAL A 71 -10.78 -4.47 3.55
N VAL A 72 -11.66 -5.32 4.07
CA VAL A 72 -12.94 -5.65 3.45
C VAL A 72 -14.07 -4.98 4.22
N SER A 73 -14.95 -4.30 3.51
CA SER A 73 -16.14 -3.64 4.05
C SER A 73 -17.39 -4.31 3.49
N ASN A 74 -18.36 -4.63 4.34
CA ASN A 74 -19.68 -5.08 3.88
C ASN A 74 -20.64 -3.93 3.53
N GLY A 75 -20.23 -2.67 3.72
CA GLY A 75 -21.07 -1.48 3.52
C GLY A 75 -22.01 -1.16 4.69
N ASN A 76 -22.17 -2.09 5.63
CA ASN A 76 -23.07 -1.97 6.79
C ASN A 76 -22.33 -1.66 8.09
N GLY A 77 -21.07 -1.21 8.00
CA GLY A 77 -20.27 -0.79 9.15
C GLY A 77 -19.42 -1.88 9.78
N SER A 78 -19.35 -3.06 9.17
CA SER A 78 -18.41 -4.11 9.55
C SER A 78 -17.23 -4.13 8.60
N TYR A 79 -16.04 -4.19 9.18
CA TYR A 79 -14.78 -4.24 8.46
C TYR A 79 -13.94 -5.43 8.96
N TRP A 80 -13.22 -6.07 8.05
CA TRP A 80 -12.28 -7.14 8.35
C TRP A 80 -10.94 -6.86 7.68
N ILE A 81 -9.87 -7.37 8.27
CA ILE A 81 -8.54 -7.35 7.68
C ILE A 81 -8.25 -8.76 7.18
N ILE A 82 -7.86 -8.89 5.91
CA ILE A 82 -7.31 -10.12 5.35
C ILE A 82 -5.77 -10.01 5.44
N GLY A 83 -5.15 -10.89 6.21
CA GLY A 83 -3.70 -10.96 6.37
C GLY A 83 -2.99 -11.66 5.20
N GLU A 84 -1.69 -11.41 5.05
CA GLU A 84 -0.85 -12.01 3.98
C GLU A 84 -0.88 -13.56 3.97
N ASN A 85 -1.15 -14.18 5.12
CA ASN A 85 -1.20 -15.65 5.29
C ASN A 85 -2.55 -16.28 4.92
N GLU A 86 -3.56 -15.49 4.58
CA GLU A 86 -4.89 -15.98 4.21
C GLU A 86 -4.96 -16.26 2.71
N GLY A 87 -5.62 -17.37 2.31
CA GLY A 87 -5.66 -17.81 0.91
C GLY A 87 -6.27 -16.79 -0.06
N GLU A 88 -7.09 -15.88 0.44
CA GLU A 88 -7.76 -14.85 -0.38
C GLU A 88 -6.88 -13.64 -0.63
N PHE A 89 -5.83 -13.44 0.17
CA PHE A 89 -4.97 -12.27 0.07
C PHE A 89 -4.35 -12.16 -1.31
N LEU A 90 -3.66 -13.22 -1.76
CA LEU A 90 -3.03 -13.26 -3.08
C LEU A 90 -4.07 -13.25 -4.19
N LYS A 91 -5.22 -13.90 -4.01
CA LYS A 91 -6.30 -13.88 -5.01
C LYS A 91 -6.81 -12.46 -5.27
N LEU A 92 -7.13 -11.73 -4.20
CA LEU A 92 -7.59 -10.34 -4.25
C LEU A 92 -6.51 -9.40 -4.80
N TRP A 93 -5.26 -9.59 -4.38
CA TRP A 93 -4.17 -8.75 -4.85
C TRP A 93 -3.84 -8.98 -6.32
N ASN A 94 -3.82 -10.22 -6.80
CA ASN A 94 -3.61 -10.53 -8.21
C ASN A 94 -4.70 -9.89 -9.09
N GLU A 95 -5.96 -9.97 -8.66
CA GLU A 95 -7.09 -9.32 -9.35
C GLU A 95 -6.91 -7.80 -9.40
N ALA A 96 -6.60 -7.17 -8.26
CA ALA A 96 -6.36 -5.73 -8.20
C ALA A 96 -5.13 -5.32 -9.04
N GLY A 97 -4.08 -6.14 -9.04
CA GLY A 97 -2.83 -5.93 -9.79
C GLY A 97 -3.03 -6.00 -11.30
N GLU A 98 -3.77 -6.99 -11.81
CA GLU A 98 -4.09 -7.08 -13.25
C GLU A 98 -5.00 -5.93 -13.71
N ASN A 99 -5.99 -5.54 -12.90
CA ASN A 99 -6.80 -4.36 -13.20
C ASN A 99 -5.98 -3.07 -13.14
N LEU A 100 -5.10 -2.92 -12.16
CA LEU A 100 -4.19 -1.79 -12.05
C LEU A 100 -3.26 -1.71 -13.27
N LYS A 101 -2.75 -2.87 -13.72
CA LYS A 101 -1.96 -2.96 -14.94
C LYS A 101 -2.74 -2.47 -16.15
N ARG A 102 -4.01 -2.87 -16.28
CA ARG A 102 -4.90 -2.38 -17.34
C ARG A 102 -5.12 -0.87 -17.24
N ILE A 103 -5.39 -0.32 -16.05
CA ILE A 103 -5.57 1.12 -15.82
C ILE A 103 -4.33 1.89 -16.32
N LEU A 104 -3.14 1.45 -15.91
CA LEU A 104 -1.87 2.11 -16.24
C LEU A 104 -1.42 1.90 -17.70
N THR A 105 -1.94 0.90 -18.40
CA THR A 105 -1.61 0.60 -19.80
C THR A 105 -2.57 1.24 -20.79
N SER A 106 -3.86 1.23 -20.48
CA SER A 106 -4.92 1.59 -21.45
C SER A 106 -5.20 3.09 -21.55
N GLY A 107 -4.60 3.92 -20.68
CA GLY A 107 -4.94 5.34 -20.61
C GLY A 107 -6.42 5.56 -20.30
N SER A 108 -7.04 4.62 -19.56
CA SER A 108 -8.45 4.68 -19.15
C SER A 108 -8.77 6.09 -18.67
N SER A 109 -9.84 6.71 -19.19
CA SER A 109 -10.22 8.09 -18.91
C SER A 109 -10.46 8.28 -17.42
N ALA A 110 -9.41 8.71 -16.71
CA ALA A 110 -9.44 8.90 -15.28
C ALA A 110 -10.40 10.05 -14.97
N GLN A 111 -11.39 9.80 -14.13
CA GLN A 111 -12.17 10.88 -13.57
C GLN A 111 -11.43 11.37 -12.31
N SER A 112 -10.81 12.56 -12.39
CA SER A 112 -10.27 13.22 -11.21
C SER A 112 -11.40 13.63 -10.27
N LEU A 113 -11.26 13.31 -9.00
CA LEU A 113 -12.22 13.63 -7.95
C LEU A 113 -11.55 14.48 -6.87
N ASP A 114 -12.36 15.23 -6.15
CA ASP A 114 -11.88 15.92 -4.95
C ASP A 114 -11.54 14.91 -3.85
N VAL A 115 -10.38 15.08 -3.21
CA VAL A 115 -9.86 14.15 -2.19
C VAL A 115 -10.81 14.05 -1.00
N SER A 116 -11.59 15.09 -0.68
CA SER A 116 -12.60 15.03 0.40
C SER A 116 -13.69 13.98 0.16
N THR A 117 -13.88 13.55 -1.09
CA THR A 117 -14.80 12.46 -1.45
C THR A 117 -14.36 11.13 -0.84
N TRP A 118 -13.06 10.92 -0.58
CA TRP A 118 -12.50 9.67 -0.07
C TRP A 118 -13.24 9.16 1.16
N ASP A 119 -13.52 10.04 2.12
CA ASP A 119 -14.25 9.72 3.35
C ASP A 119 -15.58 9.01 3.10
N ASN A 120 -16.32 9.47 2.10
CA ASN A 120 -17.64 8.94 1.77
C ASN A 120 -17.55 7.62 0.98
N LEU A 121 -16.40 7.31 0.40
CA LEU A 121 -16.17 6.04 -0.28
C LEU A 121 -15.86 4.92 0.70
N LEU A 122 -15.17 5.21 1.80
CA LEU A 122 -14.75 4.23 2.82
C LEU A 122 -15.93 3.54 3.53
N VAL A 123 -17.12 4.13 3.51
CA VAL A 123 -18.32 3.53 4.11
C VAL A 123 -19.02 2.54 3.18
N LYS A 124 -18.66 2.50 1.90
CA LYS A 124 -19.28 1.62 0.90
C LYS A 124 -18.79 0.18 1.05
N LYS A 125 -19.56 -0.76 0.48
CA LYS A 125 -19.17 -2.17 0.37
C LYS A 125 -18.04 -2.32 -0.64
N GLY A 126 -16.92 -2.91 -0.25
CA GLY A 126 -15.76 -3.01 -1.12
C GLY A 126 -14.48 -3.47 -0.45
N PHE A 127 -13.38 -3.34 -1.19
CA PHE A 127 -12.06 -3.88 -0.84
C PHE A 127 -11.02 -2.76 -0.94
N LEU A 128 -10.43 -2.41 0.19
CA LEU A 128 -9.41 -1.39 0.30
C LEU A 128 -8.03 -2.05 0.43
N PHE A 129 -7.18 -1.83 -0.54
CA PHE A 129 -5.79 -2.26 -0.56
C PHE A 129 -4.93 -1.08 -0.12
N GLU A 130 -4.24 -1.23 1.02
CA GLU A 130 -3.36 -0.20 1.56
C GLU A 130 -1.92 -0.62 1.34
N LEU A 131 -1.18 0.16 0.56
CA LEU A 131 0.25 -0.08 0.33
C LEU A 131 1.06 0.34 1.56
N LYS A 132 2.20 -0.33 1.77
CA LYS A 132 3.11 -0.05 2.90
C LYS A 132 3.66 1.38 2.88
N ALA A 133 3.78 1.96 1.68
CA ALA A 133 4.10 3.36 1.45
C ALA A 133 3.40 3.86 0.17
N GLY A 134 3.37 5.18 -0.03
CA GLY A 134 3.02 5.74 -1.33
C GLY A 134 4.10 5.36 -2.36
N ILE A 135 3.69 4.68 -3.43
CA ILE A 135 4.60 4.20 -4.48
C ILE A 135 4.36 5.01 -5.75
N GLN A 136 5.44 5.52 -6.35
CA GLN A 136 5.37 6.20 -7.65
C GLN A 136 4.86 5.24 -8.72
N ALA A 137 3.97 5.72 -9.60
CA ALA A 137 3.38 4.91 -10.65
C ALA A 137 4.45 4.35 -11.60
N SER A 138 5.58 5.03 -11.79
CA SER A 138 6.73 4.51 -12.54
C SER A 138 7.29 3.21 -11.95
N ILE A 139 7.39 3.13 -10.62
CA ILE A 139 7.84 1.93 -9.90
C ILE A 139 6.79 0.82 -10.02
N ILE A 140 5.50 1.16 -9.89
CA ILE A 140 4.40 0.20 -10.07
C ILE A 140 4.39 -0.37 -11.49
N ARG A 141 4.61 0.47 -12.51
CA ARG A 141 4.72 0.03 -13.90
C ARG A 141 5.88 -0.93 -14.11
N TRP A 142 7.02 -0.67 -13.47
CA TRP A 142 8.15 -1.60 -13.46
C TRP A 142 7.78 -2.94 -12.82
N PHE A 143 7.13 -2.92 -11.64
CA PHE A 143 6.64 -4.13 -11.00
C PHE A 143 5.66 -4.91 -11.88
N LEU A 144 4.78 -4.22 -12.60
CA LEU A 144 3.76 -4.83 -13.46
C LEU A 144 4.26 -5.16 -14.90
N ASN A 145 5.55 -4.93 -15.18
CA ASN A 145 6.17 -5.12 -16.50
C ASN A 145 5.43 -4.37 -17.63
N ILE A 146 5.09 -3.11 -17.38
CA ILE A 146 4.39 -2.24 -18.35
C ILE A 146 5.43 -1.45 -19.14
N THR A 147 5.43 -1.61 -20.46
CA THR A 147 6.30 -0.89 -21.40
C THR A 147 5.51 0.22 -22.14
N GLY A 148 6.17 1.32 -22.54
CA GLY A 148 5.57 2.43 -23.31
C GLY A 148 5.44 3.78 -22.59
N THR A 149 4.92 4.80 -23.27
CA THR A 149 4.61 6.14 -22.72
C THR A 149 3.32 6.09 -21.87
N ALA A 150 3.35 6.74 -20.70
CA ALA A 150 2.40 6.54 -19.61
C ALA A 150 0.99 7.09 -19.90
N ALA A 151 -0.01 6.55 -19.19
CA ALA A 151 -1.18 7.35 -18.82
C ALA A 151 -0.71 8.49 -17.90
N ASP A 152 -1.23 9.71 -18.09
CA ASP A 152 -0.80 10.88 -17.30
C ASP A 152 -1.01 10.72 -15.78
N HIS A 153 -1.96 9.85 -15.38
CA HIS A 153 -2.39 9.68 -13.99
C HIS A 153 -2.75 8.22 -13.66
N PRO A 154 -2.61 7.80 -12.39
CA PRO A 154 -2.14 8.57 -11.23
C PRO A 154 -0.60 8.66 -11.18
N GLU A 155 -0.04 9.72 -10.59
CA GLU A 155 1.41 9.87 -10.40
C GLU A 155 1.96 8.95 -9.31
N ASN A 156 1.21 8.84 -8.20
CA ASN A 156 1.56 8.01 -7.05
C ASN A 156 0.31 7.30 -6.53
N ILE A 157 0.53 6.14 -5.91
CA ILE A 157 -0.53 5.28 -5.39
C ILE A 157 -0.20 4.96 -3.94
N LYS A 158 -1.13 5.28 -3.03
CA LYS A 158 -1.06 4.94 -1.62
C LYS A 158 -2.12 3.90 -1.26
N LYS A 159 -3.33 4.08 -1.77
CA LYS A 159 -4.47 3.18 -1.51
C LYS A 159 -5.25 2.94 -2.79
N ILE A 160 -5.80 1.73 -2.90
CA ILE A 160 -6.69 1.34 -3.99
C ILE A 160 -7.96 0.83 -3.36
N LEU A 161 -9.11 1.40 -3.72
CA LEU A 161 -10.42 0.93 -3.29
C LEU A 161 -11.16 0.35 -4.49
N VAL A 162 -11.62 -0.89 -4.35
CA VAL A 162 -12.42 -1.58 -5.36
C VAL A 162 -13.85 -1.67 -4.87
N LEU A 163 -14.77 -1.13 -5.66
CA LEU A 163 -16.22 -1.19 -5.44
C LEU A 163 -16.85 -1.99 -6.59
N PRO A 164 -17.01 -3.32 -6.44
CA PRO A 164 -17.52 -4.18 -7.50
C PRO A 164 -18.97 -3.87 -7.90
N ASP A 165 -19.77 -3.36 -6.96
CA ASP A 165 -21.22 -3.18 -7.12
C ASP A 165 -21.65 -1.73 -7.41
N GLU A 166 -20.69 -0.82 -7.63
CA GLU A 166 -21.03 0.59 -7.84
C GLU A 166 -21.56 0.89 -9.24
N ASP A 167 -21.06 0.19 -10.26
CA ASP A 167 -21.49 0.41 -11.64
C ASP A 167 -22.70 -0.47 -12.00
N ILE A 168 -23.72 0.17 -12.58
CA ILE A 168 -24.97 -0.51 -12.97
C ILE A 168 -24.76 -1.60 -14.04
N ASN A 169 -23.68 -1.50 -14.83
CA ASN A 169 -23.35 -2.49 -15.86
C ASN A 169 -22.47 -3.62 -15.33
N LYS A 170 -22.30 -3.72 -14.00
CA LYS A 170 -21.49 -4.73 -13.31
C LYS A 170 -20.00 -4.67 -13.63
N ASN A 171 -19.52 -3.47 -13.94
CA ASN A 171 -18.10 -3.20 -14.08
C ASN A 171 -17.45 -2.96 -12.70
N ASN A 172 -16.19 -3.39 -12.56
CA ASN A 172 -15.45 -3.11 -11.34
C ASN A 172 -15.04 -1.63 -11.33
N THR A 173 -15.44 -0.91 -10.27
CA THR A 173 -15.03 0.49 -10.10
C THR A 173 -13.84 0.58 -9.16
N PHE A 174 -12.78 1.26 -9.59
CA PHE A 174 -11.55 1.46 -8.86
C PHE A 174 -11.41 2.94 -8.49
N TYR A 175 -11.05 3.19 -7.24
CA TYR A 175 -10.58 4.49 -6.78
C TYR A 175 -9.13 4.37 -6.37
N ILE A 176 -8.29 5.22 -6.94
CA ILE A 176 -6.86 5.27 -6.61
C ILE A 176 -6.59 6.57 -5.87
N LEU A 177 -6.19 6.43 -4.61
CA LEU A 177 -5.78 7.53 -3.74
C LEU A 177 -4.24 7.64 -3.77
N GLY A 178 -3.77 8.81 -4.18
CA GLY A 178 -2.38 9.25 -4.01
C GLY A 178 -2.23 10.20 -2.81
N GLU A 179 -1.14 10.94 -2.76
CA GLU A 179 -0.87 11.91 -1.68
C GLU A 179 -1.84 13.09 -1.69
N LYS A 180 -2.17 13.60 -2.87
CA LYS A 180 -3.01 14.81 -3.07
C LYS A 180 -4.05 14.64 -4.17
N SER A 181 -4.25 13.43 -4.65
CA SER A 181 -5.06 13.15 -5.83
C SER A 181 -5.93 11.93 -5.59
N LEU A 182 -7.15 11.96 -6.12
CA LEU A 182 -8.07 10.84 -6.12
C LEU A 182 -8.60 10.66 -7.55
N TYR A 183 -8.44 9.46 -8.09
CA TYR A 183 -8.91 9.13 -9.43
C TYR A 183 -9.89 7.96 -9.39
N LYS A 184 -10.96 8.08 -10.16
CA LYS A 184 -11.93 7.00 -10.40
C LYS A 184 -11.73 6.40 -11.79
N TYR A 185 -11.78 5.07 -11.85
CA TYR A 185 -11.73 4.27 -13.07
C TYR A 185 -12.86 3.26 -13.04
N VAL A 186 -13.60 3.15 -14.15
CA VAL A 186 -14.61 2.09 -14.33
C VAL A 186 -14.03 1.10 -15.33
N MET A 187 -13.78 -0.13 -14.87
CA MET A 187 -13.09 -1.16 -15.65
C MET A 187 -14.11 -2.13 -16.24
N PRO A 188 -14.24 -2.21 -17.58
CA PRO A 188 -15.11 -3.18 -18.22
C PRO A 188 -14.78 -4.59 -17.77
N PHE A 189 -15.79 -5.34 -17.33
CA PHE A 189 -15.61 -6.72 -16.88
C PHE A 189 -15.09 -7.61 -18.01
N ARG A 190 -14.04 -8.40 -17.71
CA ARG A 190 -13.51 -9.47 -18.57
C ARG A 190 -13.79 -10.82 -17.92
N LYS A 191 -13.85 -11.87 -18.74
CA LYS A 191 -14.17 -13.22 -18.28
C LYS A 191 -13.19 -13.74 -17.21
N GLU A 192 -11.95 -13.27 -17.27
CA GLU A 192 -10.87 -13.61 -16.35
C GLU A 192 -10.88 -12.77 -15.07
N ASP A 193 -11.63 -11.66 -15.03
CA ASP A 193 -11.74 -10.79 -13.86
C ASP A 193 -12.61 -11.47 -12.79
N MET A 194 -12.35 -11.13 -11.53
CA MET A 194 -13.19 -11.57 -10.42
C MET A 194 -14.59 -10.99 -10.54
N SER A 195 -15.58 -11.88 -10.53
CA SER A 195 -16.99 -11.49 -10.61
C SER A 195 -17.50 -10.86 -9.30
N GLN A 196 -18.56 -10.05 -9.40
CA GLN A 196 -19.27 -9.52 -8.22
C GLN A 196 -19.67 -10.62 -7.23
N GLU A 197 -20.09 -11.79 -7.71
CA GLU A 197 -20.48 -12.91 -6.87
C GLU A 197 -19.29 -13.49 -6.09
N GLU A 198 -18.09 -13.52 -6.68
CA GLU A 198 -16.89 -13.94 -5.97
C GLU A 198 -16.49 -12.96 -4.87
N TYR A 199 -16.54 -11.66 -5.14
CA TYR A 199 -16.37 -10.64 -4.11
C TYR A 199 -17.39 -10.79 -2.98
N ASN A 200 -18.67 -10.96 -3.33
CA ASN A 200 -19.75 -11.16 -2.36
C ASN A 200 -19.57 -12.43 -1.52
N ARG A 201 -19.05 -13.50 -2.12
CA ARG A 201 -18.74 -14.74 -1.40
C ARG A 201 -17.65 -14.54 -0.35
N ILE A 202 -16.62 -13.75 -0.66
CA ILE A 202 -15.57 -13.41 0.31
C ILE A 202 -16.17 -12.64 1.48
N ILE A 203 -16.98 -11.60 1.20
CA ILE A 203 -17.65 -10.79 2.24
C ILE A 203 -18.54 -11.66 3.12
N ARG A 204 -19.42 -12.48 2.52
CA ARG A 204 -20.35 -13.34 3.26
C ARG A 204 -19.62 -14.30 4.20
N ARG A 205 -18.53 -14.91 3.74
CA ARG A 205 -17.74 -15.82 4.58
C ARG A 205 -17.07 -15.10 5.75
N LEU A 206 -16.62 -13.85 5.56
CA LEU A 206 -16.08 -13.03 6.66
C LEU A 206 -17.19 -12.67 7.66
N GLU A 207 -18.40 -12.37 7.19
CA GLU A 207 -19.58 -12.09 8.02
C GLU A 207 -20.03 -13.31 8.85
N GLU A 208 -20.02 -14.50 8.25
CA GLU A 208 -20.43 -15.74 8.89
C GLU A 208 -19.41 -16.22 9.93
N ASN A 209 -18.13 -15.84 9.78
CA ASN A 209 -17.07 -16.23 10.71
C ASN A 209 -16.99 -15.32 11.93
N LYS A 210 -17.74 -15.67 12.98
CA LYS A 210 -17.78 -14.97 14.27
C LYS A 210 -16.46 -14.95 15.06
N SER A 211 -15.47 -15.76 14.69
CA SER A 211 -14.16 -15.78 15.35
C SER A 211 -13.22 -14.66 14.87
N LEU A 212 -13.54 -14.04 13.74
CA LEU A 212 -12.72 -12.96 13.19
C LEU A 212 -12.91 -11.67 13.99
N VAL A 213 -11.83 -10.89 14.06
CA VAL A 213 -11.89 -9.53 14.60
C VAL A 213 -12.67 -8.66 13.62
N GLN A 214 -13.73 -8.04 14.12
CA GLN A 214 -14.52 -7.06 13.41
C GLN A 214 -14.08 -5.66 13.82
N TYR A 215 -13.85 -4.83 12.82
CA TYR A 215 -13.47 -3.44 12.97
C TYR A 215 -14.61 -2.51 12.52
N SER A 216 -14.53 -1.27 12.97
CA SER A 216 -15.19 -0.08 12.39
C SER A 216 -14.11 0.89 11.93
N ILE A 217 -14.49 1.96 11.22
CA ILE A 217 -13.57 3.02 10.81
C ILE A 217 -13.89 4.32 11.54
N ILE A 218 -12.88 5.18 11.70
CA ILE A 218 -13.03 6.49 12.34
C ILE A 218 -14.15 7.32 11.69
N LYS A 219 -14.30 7.30 10.36
CA LYS A 219 -15.40 8.02 9.69
C LYS A 219 -16.80 7.64 10.20
N ARG A 220 -17.00 6.42 10.70
CA ARG A 220 -18.29 6.00 11.28
C ARG A 220 -18.42 6.38 12.75
N ILE A 221 -17.30 6.46 13.47
CA ILE A 221 -17.26 6.82 14.90
C ILE A 221 -17.41 8.33 15.05
N ASP A 222 -16.75 9.11 14.20
CA ASP A 222 -16.77 10.57 14.17
C ASP A 222 -17.07 11.09 12.76
N PRO A 223 -18.33 10.99 12.30
CA PRO A 223 -18.72 11.36 10.94
C PRO A 223 -18.52 12.85 10.64
N ASP A 224 -18.60 13.69 11.67
CA ASP A 224 -18.55 15.15 11.59
C ASP A 224 -17.16 15.72 11.94
N ARG A 225 -16.15 14.87 12.14
CA ARG A 225 -14.78 15.27 12.53
C ARG A 225 -14.75 16.16 13.79
N LYS A 226 -15.54 15.82 14.80
CA LYS A 226 -15.64 16.52 16.09
C LYS A 226 -14.49 16.21 17.04
N PHE A 227 -13.65 15.21 16.76
CA PHE A 227 -12.48 14.95 17.58
C PHE A 227 -11.54 16.16 17.63
N PRO A 228 -10.89 16.43 18.79
CA PRO A 228 -10.02 17.59 18.95
C PRO A 228 -8.69 17.48 18.18
N PHE A 229 -8.47 16.37 17.46
CA PHE A 229 -7.29 16.10 16.66
C PHE A 229 -7.68 15.47 15.33
N GLN A 230 -6.87 15.71 14.30
CA GLN A 230 -7.11 15.18 12.96
C GLN A 230 -6.67 13.72 12.88
N ILE A 231 -7.64 12.82 12.76
CA ILE A 231 -7.41 11.38 12.56
C ILE A 231 -7.77 11.02 11.12
N SER A 232 -6.98 10.14 10.51
CA SER A 232 -7.33 9.61 9.19
C SER A 232 -8.66 8.82 9.25
N PRO A 233 -9.63 9.09 8.36
CA PRO A 233 -10.99 8.55 8.44
C PRO A 233 -11.08 7.03 8.23
N ASP A 234 -10.06 6.44 7.61
CA ASP A 234 -9.89 5.02 7.30
C ASP A 234 -9.15 4.23 8.38
N ILE A 235 -8.78 4.85 9.51
CA ILE A 235 -8.22 4.12 10.65
C ILE A 235 -9.25 3.14 11.20
N LEU A 236 -8.82 1.90 11.38
CA LEU A 236 -9.63 0.81 11.91
C LEU A 236 -9.62 0.81 13.44
N CYS A 237 -10.79 0.65 14.02
CA CYS A 237 -11.03 0.51 15.45
C CYS A 237 -11.71 -0.83 15.72
N VAL A 238 -11.17 -1.61 16.65
CA VAL A 238 -11.75 -2.91 17.01
C VAL A 238 -13.12 -2.71 17.67
N VAL A 239 -14.14 -3.42 17.17
CA VAL A 239 -15.51 -3.42 17.73
C VAL A 239 -15.83 -4.78 18.35
N THR A 240 -15.42 -5.86 17.69
CA THR A 240 -15.63 -7.23 18.17
C THR A 240 -14.35 -8.02 17.98
N GLY A 241 -13.92 -8.79 18.98
CA GLY A 241 -12.74 -9.65 18.89
C GLY A 241 -12.52 -10.44 20.17
N PRO A 242 -11.53 -11.34 20.21
CA PRO A 242 -11.12 -11.97 21.47
C PRO A 242 -10.78 -10.89 22.49
N LYS A 243 -11.29 -11.04 23.72
CA LYS A 243 -11.02 -10.09 24.81
C LYS A 243 -9.50 -9.86 24.87
N TYR A 244 -9.09 -8.58 24.87
CA TYR A 244 -7.69 -8.21 25.06
C TYR A 244 -7.15 -8.95 26.29
N GLN A 245 -5.95 -9.54 26.16
CA GLN A 245 -5.21 -9.99 27.33
C GLN A 245 -5.04 -8.79 28.26
N GLU A 246 -5.40 -8.95 29.53
CA GLU A 246 -5.16 -7.92 30.55
C GLU A 246 -3.67 -7.60 30.55
N ILE A 247 -3.33 -6.33 30.33
CA ILE A 247 -1.94 -5.88 30.45
C ILE A 247 -1.57 -6.06 31.92
N PRO A 248 -0.50 -6.80 32.25
CA PRO A 248 -0.11 -7.03 33.63
C PRO A 248 0.11 -5.67 34.31
N ALA A 249 -0.53 -5.48 35.47
CA ALA A 249 -0.40 -4.26 36.23
C ALA A 249 1.06 -4.05 36.65
N VAL A 250 1.69 -3.00 36.14
CA VAL A 250 3.03 -2.58 36.57
C VAL A 250 2.88 -1.97 37.96
N THR A 251 3.30 -2.71 38.98
CA THR A 251 3.39 -2.20 40.35
C THR A 251 4.70 -1.45 40.51
N TYR A 252 4.61 -0.14 40.71
CA TYR A 252 5.77 0.67 41.08
C TYR A 252 5.93 0.62 42.61
N SER A 253 7.06 0.08 43.08
CA SER A 253 7.52 0.28 44.46
C SER A 253 8.45 1.48 44.50
N PHE A 254 8.00 2.57 45.13
CA PHE A 254 8.92 3.62 45.57
C PHE A 254 9.56 3.14 46.87
N GLY A 255 10.88 2.93 46.84
CA GLY A 255 11.69 2.65 48.02
C GLY A 255 11.94 3.90 48.85
#